data_AF-A0A3R9NVF4-F1
#
_entry.id   AF-A0A3R9NVF4-F1
#
_cell.length_a   1.000
_cell.length_b   1.000
_cell.length_c   1.000
_cell.angle_alpha   90.00
_cell.angle_beta   90.00
_cell.angle_gamma   90.00
#
_symmetry.space_group_name_H-M   'P 1'
#
loop_
_entity.id
_entity.type
_entity.pdbx_description
1 polymer ?
#
loop_
_entity_poly.entity_id
_entity_poly.type
_entity_poly.pdbx_seq_one_letter_code
_entity_poly.pdbx_strand_id
1 'polypeptide(L)'
;MSHLQAFAEIARRIAVPAAVALVFALARKYMPPPPESTQVSSELTEEFSKLQWGLALVMILVAATFAYGSYTFLLWANGLLAGRDNPAILTLLPERAIWCFFPLFGAASLTWELTFIAWSTFGNRQRAMKYAAWSNAKMGFNATRVLRILIVFVALPIGCLTLLALPLHTSFDQDGLKIGGYASLRSTYHPYSDIKTVLTVDGVRLRDGTLQHSPAIVLEFADGSRWSSADNRGRQKEIDPTLLALLQEKTHLTVQSIEAESFGK
;
A
#
# COMPACT_ATOMS: atom_id res chain seq x y z
N MET A 1 -17.24 -11.06 -25.91
CA MET A 1 -16.87 -9.76 -25.28
C MET A 1 -17.73 -8.69 -25.95
N SER A 2 -18.62 -8.03 -25.21
CA SER A 2 -19.60 -7.12 -25.82
C SER A 2 -18.93 -5.82 -26.30
N HIS A 3 -19.48 -5.19 -27.35
CA HIS A 3 -19.00 -3.87 -27.82
C HIS A 3 -18.90 -2.83 -26.69
N LEU A 4 -19.75 -2.95 -25.66
CA LEU A 4 -19.72 -2.12 -24.45
C LEU A 4 -18.45 -2.35 -23.61
N GLN A 5 -17.97 -3.59 -23.46
CA GLN A 5 -16.74 -3.90 -22.73
C GLN A 5 -15.50 -3.33 -23.45
N ALA A 6 -15.45 -3.45 -24.77
CA ALA A 6 -14.35 -2.89 -25.57
C ALA A 6 -14.31 -1.36 -25.48
N PHE A 7 -15.47 -0.69 -25.55
CA PHE A 7 -15.55 0.76 -25.38
C PHE A 7 -15.12 1.21 -23.99
N ALA A 8 -15.57 0.51 -22.93
CA ALA A 8 -15.19 0.81 -21.56
C ALA A 8 -13.67 0.67 -21.33
N GLU A 9 -13.04 -0.33 -21.94
CA GLU A 9 -11.60 -0.53 -21.86
C GLU A 9 -10.82 0.59 -22.56
N ILE A 10 -11.24 0.98 -23.77
CA ILE A 10 -10.64 2.11 -24.50
C ILE A 10 -10.79 3.41 -23.71
N ALA A 11 -12.00 3.68 -23.20
CA ALA A 11 -12.28 4.86 -22.39
C ALA A 11 -11.37 4.92 -21.15
N ARG A 12 -11.18 3.80 -20.45
CA ARG A 12 -10.28 3.70 -19.30
C ARG A 12 -8.82 3.97 -19.67
N ARG A 13 -8.35 3.48 -20.83
CA ARG A 13 -6.98 3.71 -21.31
C ARG A 13 -6.72 5.17 -21.67
N ILE A 14 -7.73 5.90 -22.14
CA ILE A 14 -7.61 7.33 -22.51
C ILE A 14 -7.81 8.25 -21.30
N ALA A 15 -8.68 7.87 -20.35
CA ALA A 15 -9.04 8.69 -19.21
C ALA A 15 -7.83 9.06 -18.34
N VAL A 16 -6.92 8.12 -18.08
CA VAL A 16 -5.73 8.38 -17.23
C VAL A 16 -4.77 9.38 -17.90
N PRO A 17 -4.30 9.19 -19.15
CA PRO A 17 -3.49 10.21 -19.84
C PRO A 17 -4.18 11.57 -19.93
N ALA A 18 -5.49 11.60 -20.22
CA ALA A 18 -6.25 12.85 -20.31
C ALA A 18 -6.31 13.58 -18.95
N ALA A 19 -6.54 12.84 -17.85
CA ALA A 19 -6.51 13.40 -16.50
C ALA A 19 -5.11 13.91 -16.13
N VAL A 20 -4.05 13.17 -16.46
CA VAL A 20 -2.67 13.59 -16.23
C VAL A 20 -2.33 14.87 -17.01
N ALA A 21 -2.70 14.92 -18.29
CA ALA A 21 -2.51 16.11 -19.13
C ALA A 21 -3.28 17.32 -18.59
N LEU A 22 -4.52 17.12 -18.14
CA LEU A 22 -5.33 18.16 -17.50
C LEU A 22 -4.68 18.66 -16.21
N VAL A 23 -4.19 17.77 -15.35
CA VAL A 23 -3.47 18.15 -14.11
C VAL A 23 -2.24 19.00 -14.43
N PHE A 24 -1.44 18.64 -15.44
CA PHE A 24 -0.28 19.45 -15.85
C PHE A 24 -0.69 20.79 -16.46
N ALA A 25 -1.77 20.84 -17.25
CA ALA A 25 -2.30 22.10 -17.78
C ALA A 25 -2.77 23.03 -16.65
N LEU A 26 -3.47 22.48 -15.65
CA LEU A 26 -3.89 23.22 -14.46
C LEU A 26 -2.68 23.67 -13.62
N ALA A 27 -1.67 22.82 -13.46
CA ALA A 27 -0.43 23.17 -12.76
C ALA A 27 0.29 24.35 -13.44
N ARG A 28 0.40 24.35 -14.77
CA ARG A 28 0.94 25.48 -15.53
C ARG A 28 0.14 26.77 -15.32
N LYS A 29 -1.19 26.68 -15.30
CA LYS A 29 -2.06 27.83 -15.12
C LYS A 29 -2.03 28.40 -13.70
N TYR A 30 -2.10 27.55 -12.68
CA TYR A 30 -2.31 27.97 -11.29
C TYR A 30 -1.05 27.96 -10.42
N MET A 31 0.04 27.35 -10.90
CA MET A 31 1.32 27.29 -10.20
C MET A 31 2.47 27.69 -11.13
N PRO A 32 2.46 28.93 -11.65
CA PRO A 32 3.52 29.40 -12.53
C PRO A 32 4.89 29.32 -11.84
N PRO A 33 5.98 29.22 -12.62
CA PRO A 33 7.33 29.18 -12.07
C PRO A 33 7.65 30.51 -11.34
N PRO A 34 8.49 30.51 -10.29
CA PRO A 34 8.86 31.74 -9.58
C PRO A 34 9.47 32.80 -10.52
N PRO A 35 9.25 34.11 -10.32
CA PRO A 35 9.76 35.16 -11.22
C PRO A 35 11.28 35.14 -11.40
N GLU A 36 12.02 34.75 -10.36
CA GLU A 36 13.48 34.61 -10.40
C GLU A 36 13.95 33.49 -11.33
N SER A 37 13.07 32.54 -11.67
CA SER A 37 13.41 31.41 -12.54
C SER A 37 13.19 31.69 -14.03
N THR A 38 12.47 32.76 -14.39
CA THR A 38 12.19 33.12 -15.79
C THR A 38 13.43 33.60 -16.56
N GLN A 39 14.51 33.97 -15.87
CA GLN A 39 15.78 34.39 -16.49
C GLN A 39 16.79 33.24 -16.52
N VAL A 40 16.46 32.17 -17.25
CA VAL A 40 17.40 31.05 -17.42
C VAL A 40 18.47 31.44 -18.44
N SER A 41 19.67 31.75 -17.98
CA SER A 41 20.83 31.97 -18.86
C SER A 41 21.17 30.68 -19.65
N SER A 42 21.68 30.81 -20.87
CA SER A 42 22.17 29.69 -21.67
C SER A 42 23.24 28.87 -20.94
N GLU A 43 24.13 29.54 -20.18
CA GLU A 43 25.19 28.91 -19.39
C GLU A 43 24.64 27.92 -18.35
N LEU A 44 23.65 28.34 -17.55
CA LEU A 44 22.97 27.47 -16.59
C LEU A 44 22.27 26.27 -17.27
N THR A 45 21.75 26.46 -18.48
CA THR A 45 21.10 25.39 -19.22
C THR A 45 22.09 24.31 -19.63
N GLU A 46 23.26 24.69 -20.13
CA GLU A 46 24.30 23.71 -20.48
C GLU A 46 24.79 22.97 -19.23
N GLU A 47 25.10 23.70 -18.15
CA GLU A 47 25.57 23.12 -16.89
C GLU A 47 24.57 22.08 -16.34
N PHE A 48 23.30 22.47 -16.18
CA PHE A 48 22.28 21.62 -15.55
C PHE A 48 21.74 20.52 -16.46
N SER A 49 21.88 20.66 -17.78
CA SER A 49 21.53 19.58 -18.73
C SER A 49 22.42 18.33 -18.55
N LYS A 50 23.68 18.51 -18.18
CA LYS A 50 24.59 17.39 -17.88
C LYS A 50 24.28 16.83 -16.49
N LEU A 51 24.03 17.70 -15.51
CA LEU A 51 23.73 17.31 -14.14
C LEU A 51 22.41 16.55 -13.99
N GLN A 52 21.41 16.83 -14.83
CA GLN A 52 20.07 16.23 -14.70
C GLN A 52 20.08 14.69 -14.74
N TRP A 53 20.97 14.08 -15.51
CA TRP A 53 21.05 12.62 -15.62
C TRP A 53 21.67 12.00 -14.36
N GLY A 54 22.71 12.62 -13.83
CA GLY A 54 23.28 12.24 -12.54
C GLY A 54 22.26 12.38 -11.41
N LEU A 55 21.51 13.49 -11.40
CA LEU A 55 20.46 13.71 -10.41
C LEU A 55 19.31 12.70 -10.56
N ALA A 56 18.91 12.36 -11.78
CA ALA A 56 17.89 11.35 -12.03
C ALA A 56 18.32 9.98 -11.48
N LEU A 57 19.59 9.58 -11.67
CA LEU A 57 20.13 8.36 -11.09
C LEU A 57 20.10 8.39 -9.55
N VAL A 58 20.54 9.51 -8.95
CA VAL A 58 20.49 9.70 -7.49
C VAL A 58 19.04 9.62 -6.98
N MET A 59 18.08 10.23 -7.69
CA MET A 59 16.67 10.15 -7.36
C MET A 59 16.17 8.69 -7.39
N ILE A 60 16.53 7.90 -8.40
CA ILE A 60 16.15 6.47 -8.45
C ILE A 60 16.70 5.71 -7.24
N LEU A 61 17.96 5.98 -6.85
CA LEU A 61 18.56 5.37 -5.67
C LEU A 61 17.81 5.77 -4.38
N VAL A 62 17.53 7.08 -4.20
CA VAL A 62 16.76 7.59 -3.06
C VAL A 62 15.37 6.97 -3.02
N ALA A 63 14.68 6.86 -4.16
CA ALA A 63 13.38 6.22 -4.28
C ALA A 63 13.42 4.75 -3.87
N ALA A 64 14.40 3.99 -4.38
CA ALA A 64 14.57 2.57 -4.05
C ALA A 64 14.90 2.37 -2.57
N THR A 65 15.82 3.17 -2.01
CA THR A 65 16.15 3.13 -0.58
C THR A 65 14.95 3.49 0.28
N PHE A 66 14.19 4.53 -0.07
CA PHE A 66 12.98 4.91 0.65
C PHE A 66 11.93 3.80 0.60
N ALA A 67 11.64 3.27 -0.58
CA ALA A 67 10.63 2.22 -0.75
C ALA A 67 11.00 0.96 0.05
N TYR A 68 12.24 0.48 -0.10
CA TYR A 68 12.71 -0.70 0.62
C TYR A 68 12.77 -0.47 2.14
N GLY A 69 13.29 0.68 2.57
CA GLY A 69 13.41 1.03 4.00
C GLY A 69 12.05 1.17 4.67
N SER A 70 11.10 1.87 4.04
CA SER A 70 9.74 2.01 4.58
C SER A 70 8.97 0.67 4.58
N TYR A 71 9.11 -0.15 3.53
CA TYR A 71 8.51 -1.48 3.47
C TYR A 71 9.02 -2.39 4.60
N THR A 72 10.33 -2.48 4.76
CA THR A 72 10.94 -3.30 5.82
C THR A 72 10.60 -2.78 7.22
N PHE A 73 10.58 -1.46 7.41
CA PHE A 73 10.13 -0.84 8.67
C PHE A 73 8.68 -1.18 9.00
N LEU A 74 7.75 -1.10 8.04
CA LEU A 74 6.34 -1.42 8.25
C LEU A 74 6.14 -2.88 8.64
N LEU A 75 6.82 -3.82 7.94
CA LEU A 75 6.79 -5.23 8.29
C LEU A 75 7.34 -5.50 9.69
N TRP A 76 8.47 -4.86 10.04
CA TRP A 76 9.05 -4.98 11.36
C TRP A 76 8.12 -4.43 12.45
N ALA A 77 7.51 -3.26 12.22
CA ALA A 77 6.58 -2.65 13.16
C ALA A 77 5.33 -3.50 13.38
N ASN A 78 4.75 -4.07 12.31
CA ASN A 78 3.64 -5.02 12.40
C ASN A 78 4.05 -6.29 13.18
N GLY A 79 5.24 -6.84 12.89
CA GLY A 79 5.77 -7.99 13.63
C GLY A 79 6.00 -7.70 15.13
N LEU A 80 6.47 -6.51 15.48
CA LEU A 80 6.60 -6.08 16.88
C LEU A 80 5.25 -5.98 17.59
N LEU A 81 4.22 -5.47 16.92
CA LEU A 81 2.88 -5.40 17.49
C LEU A 81 2.29 -6.80 17.69
N ALA A 82 2.42 -7.67 16.68
CA ALA A 82 1.97 -9.05 16.78
C ALA A 82 2.71 -9.84 17.88
N GLY A 83 4.00 -9.56 18.09
CA GLY A 83 4.79 -10.17 19.17
C GLY A 83 4.32 -9.81 20.60
N ARG A 84 3.47 -8.79 20.76
CA ARG A 84 2.88 -8.44 22.06
C ARG A 84 1.79 -9.42 22.50
N ASP A 85 1.27 -10.24 21.59
CA ASP A 85 0.20 -11.20 21.88
C ASP A 85 0.71 -12.53 22.48
N ASN A 86 2.02 -12.63 22.80
CA ASN A 86 2.68 -13.80 23.37
C ASN A 86 1.97 -14.38 24.63
N PRO A 87 1.90 -15.72 24.77
CA PRO A 87 2.48 -16.76 23.90
C PRO A 87 1.51 -17.23 22.80
N ALA A 88 1.68 -16.74 21.57
CA ALA A 88 0.93 -17.22 20.42
C ALA A 88 1.61 -18.47 19.82
N ILE A 89 0.82 -19.51 19.54
CA ILE A 89 1.25 -20.74 18.85
C ILE A 89 1.46 -20.44 17.36
N LEU A 90 0.55 -19.68 16.77
CA LEU A 90 0.57 -19.31 15.35
C LEU A 90 0.15 -17.85 15.21
N THR A 91 0.81 -17.12 14.32
CA THR A 91 0.44 -15.73 14.00
C THR A 91 0.32 -15.59 12.49
N LEU A 92 -0.81 -15.05 12.04
CA LEU A 92 -1.09 -14.72 10.66
C LEU A 92 -0.95 -13.22 10.46
N LEU A 93 -0.05 -12.85 9.56
CA LEU A 93 0.21 -11.46 9.19
C LEU A 93 -0.49 -11.12 7.87
N PRO A 94 -0.95 -9.88 7.66
CA PRO A 94 -1.67 -9.48 6.46
C PRO A 94 -0.91 -9.72 5.16
N GLU A 95 -1.65 -9.71 4.04
CA GLU A 95 -1.05 -9.83 2.70
C GLU A 95 0.04 -8.76 2.48
N ARG A 96 1.21 -9.19 2.01
CA ARG A 96 2.38 -8.31 1.82
C ARG A 96 2.12 -7.11 0.90
N ALA A 97 1.16 -7.23 -0.02
CA ALA A 97 0.78 -6.19 -0.96
C ALA A 97 0.31 -4.90 -0.26
N ILE A 98 -0.35 -5.00 0.91
CA ILE A 98 -0.84 -3.81 1.62
C ILE A 98 0.32 -2.91 2.09
N TRP A 99 1.47 -3.52 2.38
CA TRP A 99 2.66 -2.82 2.83
C TRP A 99 3.43 -2.15 1.70
N CYS A 100 3.09 -2.41 0.44
CA CYS A 100 3.71 -1.78 -0.73
C CYS A 100 3.06 -0.44 -1.10
N PHE A 101 1.84 -0.14 -0.66
CA PHE A 101 1.15 1.10 -1.03
C PHE A 101 1.95 2.34 -0.62
N PHE A 102 2.21 2.54 0.68
CA PHE A 102 2.97 3.71 1.13
C PHE A 102 4.39 3.78 0.54
N PRO A 103 5.20 2.70 0.52
CA PRO A 103 6.51 2.71 -0.14
C PRO A 103 6.49 3.19 -1.60
N LEU A 104 5.54 2.71 -2.41
CA LEU A 104 5.46 3.07 -3.83
C LEU A 104 5.02 4.53 -4.03
N PHE A 105 3.94 4.95 -3.39
CA PHE A 105 3.43 6.32 -3.52
C PHE A 105 4.33 7.35 -2.82
N GLY A 106 4.91 6.98 -1.69
CA GLY A 106 5.90 7.77 -0.97
C GLY A 106 7.17 7.93 -1.79
N ALA A 107 7.72 6.87 -2.38
CA ALA A 107 8.87 6.99 -3.27
C ALA A 107 8.55 7.89 -4.48
N ALA A 108 7.40 7.74 -5.13
CA ALA A 108 7.05 8.58 -6.27
C ALA A 108 6.93 10.08 -5.93
N SER A 109 6.46 10.41 -4.72
CA SER A 109 6.16 11.80 -4.32
C SER A 109 7.28 12.48 -3.52
N LEU A 110 7.96 11.75 -2.63
CA LEU A 110 8.96 12.29 -1.71
C LEU A 110 10.37 12.30 -2.29
N THR A 111 10.65 11.50 -3.32
CA THR A 111 12.02 11.33 -3.84
C THR A 111 12.68 12.65 -4.20
N TRP A 112 11.98 13.54 -4.91
CA TRP A 112 12.54 14.84 -5.27
C TRP A 112 12.92 15.68 -4.03
N GLU A 113 12.02 15.79 -3.05
CA GLU A 113 12.27 16.57 -1.84
C GLU A 113 13.39 15.93 -0.99
N LEU A 114 13.43 14.60 -0.87
CA LEU A 114 14.50 13.89 -0.17
C LEU A 114 15.85 14.07 -0.85
N THR A 115 15.92 13.93 -2.17
CA THR A 115 17.14 14.19 -2.95
C THR A 115 17.57 15.64 -2.80
N PHE A 116 16.63 16.59 -2.84
CA PHE A 116 16.94 18.01 -2.69
C PHE A 116 17.44 18.35 -1.30
N ILE A 117 16.81 17.81 -0.25
CA ILE A 117 17.26 17.95 1.14
C ILE A 117 18.67 17.39 1.28
N ALA A 118 18.92 16.16 0.82
CA ALA A 118 20.24 15.54 0.87
C ALA A 118 21.29 16.40 0.14
N TRP A 119 20.99 16.87 -1.08
CA TRP A 119 21.90 17.73 -1.84
C TRP A 119 22.14 19.07 -1.15
N SER A 120 21.10 19.70 -0.57
CA SER A 120 21.23 20.98 0.12
C SER A 120 22.02 20.89 1.44
N THR A 121 21.96 19.73 2.10
CA THR A 121 22.61 19.47 3.39
C THR A 121 24.07 19.06 3.20
N PHE A 122 24.36 18.16 2.26
CA PHE A 122 25.71 17.61 2.05
C PHE A 122 26.49 18.29 0.92
N GLY A 123 25.82 19.08 0.09
CA GLY A 123 26.42 19.75 -1.06
C GLY A 123 26.28 21.27 -1.00
N ASN A 124 26.35 21.91 -2.17
CA ASN A 124 26.20 23.36 -2.28
C ASN A 124 24.71 23.73 -2.36
N ARG A 125 24.15 24.21 -1.23
CA ARG A 125 22.77 24.66 -1.12
C ARG A 125 22.38 25.71 -2.18
N GLN A 126 23.25 26.67 -2.49
CA GLN A 126 22.95 27.68 -3.51
C GLN A 126 22.82 27.06 -4.90
N ARG A 127 23.71 26.11 -5.24
CA ARG A 127 23.65 25.37 -6.52
C ARG A 127 22.38 24.54 -6.62
N ALA A 128 21.97 23.87 -5.54
CA ALA A 128 20.71 23.15 -5.48
C ALA A 128 19.52 24.09 -5.73
N MET A 129 19.44 25.23 -5.03
CA MET A 129 18.38 26.22 -5.24
C MET A 129 18.33 26.74 -6.69
N LYS A 130 19.49 27.02 -7.30
CA LYS A 130 19.58 27.38 -8.73
C LYS A 130 19.06 26.27 -9.64
N TYR A 131 19.39 25.01 -9.36
CA TYR A 131 18.88 23.88 -10.12
C TYR A 131 17.35 23.72 -10.00
N ALA A 132 16.79 23.90 -8.80
CA ALA A 132 15.34 23.86 -8.61
C ALA A 132 14.63 24.99 -9.38
N ALA A 133 15.19 26.21 -9.36
CA ALA A 133 14.68 27.31 -10.17
C ALA A 133 14.73 26.97 -11.67
N TRP A 134 15.88 26.50 -12.16
CA TRP A 134 16.05 26.05 -13.55
C TRP A 134 15.05 24.95 -13.94
N SER A 135 14.86 23.94 -13.09
CA SER A 135 13.93 22.83 -13.33
C SER A 135 12.47 23.32 -13.41
N ASN A 136 12.06 24.20 -12.49
CA ASN A 136 10.73 24.82 -12.51
C ASN A 136 10.50 25.64 -13.80
N ALA A 137 11.50 26.43 -14.21
CA ALA A 137 11.43 27.20 -15.44
C ALA A 137 11.33 26.29 -16.68
N LYS A 138 12.15 25.24 -16.76
CA LYS A 138 12.14 24.25 -17.84
C LYS A 138 10.78 23.54 -17.98
N MET A 139 10.12 23.23 -16.86
CA MET A 139 8.81 22.58 -16.86
C MET A 139 7.65 23.52 -17.18
N GLY A 140 7.86 24.83 -17.03
CA GLY A 140 6.84 25.87 -17.21
C GLY A 140 5.87 25.99 -16.03
N PHE A 141 6.21 25.41 -14.87
CA PHE A 141 5.43 25.49 -13.64
C PHE A 141 6.32 25.22 -12.42
N ASN A 142 5.85 25.59 -11.24
CA ASN A 142 6.54 25.30 -9.97
C ASN A 142 6.37 23.83 -9.59
N ALA A 143 7.23 22.96 -10.13
CA ALA A 143 7.24 21.53 -9.89
C ALA A 143 7.44 21.19 -8.40
N THR A 144 8.24 21.96 -7.68
CA THR A 144 8.42 21.80 -6.23
C THR A 144 7.09 21.95 -5.48
N ARG A 145 6.31 22.98 -5.81
CA ARG A 145 4.99 23.19 -5.19
C ARG A 145 4.00 22.09 -5.54
N VAL A 146 3.98 21.64 -6.80
CA VAL A 146 3.12 20.52 -7.24
C VAL A 146 3.46 19.24 -6.46
N LEU A 147 4.73 18.91 -6.32
CA LEU A 147 5.18 17.72 -5.59
C LEU A 147 4.82 17.79 -4.10
N ARG A 148 4.95 18.96 -3.46
CA ARG A 148 4.48 19.17 -2.07
C ARG A 148 2.99 18.94 -1.90
N ILE A 149 2.19 19.39 -2.87
CA ILE A 149 0.75 19.13 -2.88
C ILE A 149 0.48 17.63 -3.05
N LEU A 150 1.19 16.93 -3.94
CA LEU A 150 1.08 15.47 -4.06
C LEU A 150 1.44 14.75 -2.75
N ILE A 151 2.47 15.22 -2.03
CA ILE A 151 2.81 14.67 -0.71
C ILE A 151 1.63 14.83 0.26
N VAL A 152 1.04 16.02 0.34
CA VAL A 152 -0.06 16.30 1.28
C VAL A 152 -1.35 15.57 0.93
N PHE A 153 -1.72 15.48 -0.34
CA PHE A 153 -3.02 14.93 -0.77
C PHE A 153 -2.98 13.45 -1.18
N VAL A 154 -1.79 12.88 -1.44
CA VAL A 154 -1.64 11.50 -1.87
C VAL A 154 -0.82 10.71 -0.86
N ALA A 155 0.45 11.09 -0.66
CA ALA A 155 1.36 10.29 0.15
C ALA A 155 0.97 10.26 1.63
N LEU A 156 0.56 11.41 2.19
CA LEU A 156 0.19 11.52 3.60
C LEU A 156 -1.08 10.71 3.93
N PRO A 157 -2.22 10.83 3.21
CA PRO A 157 -3.38 9.99 3.47
C PRO A 157 -3.09 8.50 3.31
N ILE A 158 -2.37 8.10 2.25
CA ILE A 158 -1.97 6.70 2.06
C ILE A 158 -1.10 6.24 3.23
N GLY A 159 -0.13 7.04 3.64
CA GLY A 159 0.72 6.76 4.80
C GLY A 159 -0.08 6.60 6.08
N CYS A 160 -1.01 7.50 6.37
CA CYS A 160 -1.92 7.39 7.51
C CYS A 160 -2.74 6.10 7.45
N LEU A 161 -3.36 5.79 6.30
CA LEU A 161 -4.15 4.58 6.14
C LEU A 161 -3.30 3.30 6.27
N THR A 162 -2.05 3.31 5.80
CA THR A 162 -1.11 2.20 5.98
C THR A 162 -0.66 2.06 7.43
N LEU A 163 -0.49 3.16 8.16
CA LEU A 163 -0.18 3.12 9.60
C LEU A 163 -1.35 2.57 10.42
N LEU A 164 -2.59 2.89 10.05
CA LEU A 164 -3.79 2.31 10.67
C LEU A 164 -3.93 0.81 10.40
N ALA A 165 -3.29 0.29 9.35
CA ALA A 165 -3.22 -1.15 9.08
C ALA A 165 -2.18 -1.88 9.95
N LEU A 166 -1.28 -1.19 10.67
CA LEU A 166 -0.24 -1.82 11.49
C LEU A 166 -0.74 -2.85 12.51
N PRO A 167 -1.89 -2.66 13.18
CA PRO A 167 -2.43 -3.65 14.11
C PRO A 167 -3.20 -4.81 13.46
N LEU A 168 -3.25 -4.88 12.12
CA LEU A 168 -3.86 -6.03 11.44
C LEU A 168 -2.94 -7.24 11.61
N HIS A 169 -3.41 -8.22 12.37
CA HIS A 169 -2.85 -9.56 12.48
C HIS A 169 -3.86 -10.44 13.21
N THR A 170 -3.69 -11.76 13.12
CA THR A 170 -4.44 -12.70 13.97
C THR A 170 -3.49 -13.66 14.62
N SER A 171 -3.56 -13.75 15.95
CA SER A 171 -2.73 -14.63 16.75
C SER A 171 -3.58 -15.71 17.40
N PHE A 172 -3.13 -16.95 17.30
CA PHE A 172 -3.75 -18.13 17.90
C PHE A 172 -2.93 -18.50 19.13
N ASP A 173 -3.56 -18.51 20.30
CA ASP A 173 -2.94 -18.93 21.55
C ASP A 173 -3.51 -20.30 22.00
N GLN A 174 -3.26 -20.65 23.25
CA GLN A 174 -3.69 -21.95 23.81
C GLN A 174 -5.21 -22.05 23.98
N ASP A 175 -5.87 -20.92 24.24
CA ASP A 175 -7.25 -20.86 24.75
C ASP A 175 -8.20 -20.23 23.72
N GLY A 176 -7.67 -19.45 22.78
CA GLY A 176 -8.45 -18.80 21.74
C GLY A 176 -7.60 -18.08 20.70
N LEU A 177 -8.21 -17.06 20.12
CA LEU A 177 -7.63 -16.27 19.05
C LEU A 177 -7.84 -14.78 19.30
N LYS A 178 -6.80 -14.00 19.01
CA LYS A 178 -6.77 -12.54 19.12
C LYS A 178 -6.76 -11.95 17.72
N ILE A 179 -7.80 -11.19 17.41
CA ILE A 179 -7.98 -10.58 16.09
C ILE A 179 -7.69 -9.09 16.22
N GLY A 180 -6.59 -8.66 15.60
CA GLY A 180 -6.24 -7.27 15.40
C GLY A 180 -6.95 -6.69 14.18
N GLY A 181 -7.76 -5.65 14.38
CA GLY A 181 -8.55 -5.01 13.33
C GLY A 181 -7.89 -3.77 12.74
N TYR A 182 -8.38 -3.34 11.57
CA TYR A 182 -7.95 -2.09 10.93
C TYR A 182 -8.26 -0.91 11.85
N ALA A 183 -7.28 -0.03 12.06
CA ALA A 183 -7.36 1.12 12.97
C ALA A 183 -7.69 0.77 14.44
N SER A 184 -7.65 -0.51 14.82
CA SER A 184 -7.92 -0.93 16.19
C SER A 184 -6.62 -1.02 16.98
N LEU A 185 -6.53 -0.27 18.09
CA LEU A 185 -5.41 -0.40 19.04
C LEU A 185 -5.55 -1.60 19.97
N ARG A 186 -6.73 -2.24 20.01
CA ARG A 186 -7.02 -3.40 20.85
C ARG A 186 -7.35 -4.59 19.96
N SER A 187 -6.78 -5.74 20.29
CA SER A 187 -7.22 -7.01 19.72
C SER A 187 -8.51 -7.45 20.40
N THR A 188 -9.43 -8.02 19.61
CA THR A 188 -10.61 -8.71 20.14
C THR A 188 -10.23 -10.16 20.37
N TYR A 189 -10.49 -10.66 21.57
CA TYR A 189 -10.23 -12.06 21.92
C TYR A 189 -11.50 -12.88 21.77
N HIS A 190 -11.43 -14.02 21.07
CA HIS A 190 -12.50 -15.01 21.05
C HIS A 190 -11.93 -16.38 21.49
N PRO A 191 -12.48 -16.99 22.55
CA PRO A 191 -12.08 -18.32 22.99
C PRO A 191 -12.49 -19.37 21.97
N TYR A 192 -11.77 -20.50 21.91
CA TYR A 192 -12.11 -21.60 21.00
C TYR A 192 -13.51 -22.18 21.26
N SER A 193 -14.00 -22.09 22.51
CA SER A 193 -15.37 -22.49 22.89
C SER A 193 -16.46 -21.71 22.18
N ASP A 194 -16.16 -20.48 21.72
CA ASP A 194 -17.14 -19.63 21.05
C ASP A 194 -17.22 -19.96 19.56
N ILE A 195 -16.30 -20.76 19.02
CA ILE A 195 -16.37 -21.20 17.61
C ILE A 195 -17.50 -22.22 17.49
N LYS A 196 -18.50 -21.90 16.67
CA LYS A 196 -19.62 -22.79 16.35
C LYS A 196 -19.33 -23.66 15.15
N THR A 197 -18.59 -23.13 14.18
CA THR A 197 -18.38 -23.81 12.90
C THR A 197 -17.02 -23.47 12.33
N VAL A 198 -16.35 -24.51 11.80
CA VAL A 198 -15.11 -24.40 11.03
C VAL A 198 -15.43 -24.81 9.60
N LEU A 199 -15.37 -23.86 8.68
CA LEU A 199 -15.66 -24.04 7.26
C LEU A 199 -14.36 -23.96 6.46
N THR A 200 -14.19 -24.85 5.50
CA THR A 200 -13.23 -24.68 4.40
C THR A 200 -13.97 -24.27 3.15
N VAL A 201 -13.51 -23.20 2.51
CA VAL A 201 -14.09 -22.65 1.28
C VAL A 201 -13.04 -22.75 0.17
N ASP A 202 -13.40 -23.23 -1.02
CA ASP A 202 -12.44 -23.31 -2.14
C ASP A 202 -12.22 -21.95 -2.84
N GLY A 203 -13.16 -21.02 -2.69
CA GLY A 203 -13.06 -19.68 -3.25
C GLY A 203 -14.31 -18.82 -3.05
N VAL A 204 -14.33 -17.69 -3.74
CA VAL A 204 -15.44 -16.73 -3.70
C VAL A 204 -16.14 -16.72 -5.05
N ARG A 205 -17.47 -16.88 -5.06
CA ARG A 205 -18.26 -16.78 -6.29
C ARG A 205 -18.55 -15.31 -6.59
N LEU A 206 -18.01 -14.79 -7.68
CA LEU A 206 -18.21 -13.41 -8.13
C LEU A 206 -19.63 -13.19 -8.65
N ARG A 207 -20.01 -11.91 -8.82
CA ARG A 207 -21.36 -11.53 -9.30
C ARG A 207 -21.70 -12.07 -10.70
N ASP A 208 -20.69 -12.36 -11.51
CA ASP A 208 -20.84 -12.97 -12.84
C ASP A 208 -20.96 -14.50 -12.79
N GLY A 209 -20.96 -15.09 -11.58
CA GLY A 209 -21.02 -16.54 -11.35
C GLY A 209 -19.68 -17.24 -11.43
N THR A 210 -18.60 -16.56 -11.81
CA THR A 210 -17.27 -17.16 -11.88
C THR A 210 -16.72 -17.43 -10.49
N LEU A 211 -16.12 -18.62 -10.31
CA LEU A 211 -15.45 -18.98 -9.07
C LEU A 211 -14.03 -18.43 -9.09
N GLN A 212 -13.74 -17.49 -8.21
CA GLN A 212 -12.37 -17.07 -7.95
C GLN A 212 -11.77 -17.98 -6.88
N HIS A 213 -10.96 -18.95 -7.31
CA HIS A 213 -10.23 -19.84 -6.42
C HIS A 213 -9.34 -19.04 -5.46
N SER A 214 -9.71 -19.09 -4.18
CA SER A 214 -9.05 -18.38 -3.09
C SER A 214 -9.37 -19.12 -1.80
N PRO A 215 -8.77 -20.30 -1.61
CA PRO A 215 -9.17 -21.19 -0.53
C PRO A 215 -8.94 -20.54 0.83
N ALA A 216 -9.91 -20.70 1.72
CA ALA A 216 -9.91 -20.05 3.03
C ALA A 216 -10.51 -20.95 4.10
N ILE A 217 -10.03 -20.79 5.33
CA ILE A 217 -10.68 -21.29 6.53
C ILE A 217 -11.51 -20.16 7.10
N VAL A 218 -12.79 -20.44 7.33
CA VAL A 218 -13.75 -19.51 7.88
C VAL A 218 -14.21 -20.03 9.24
N LEU A 219 -14.21 -19.14 10.22
CA LEU A 219 -14.71 -19.40 11.57
C LEU A 219 -15.97 -18.58 11.80
N GLU A 220 -17.03 -19.23 12.26
CA GLU A 220 -18.25 -18.58 12.73
C GLU A 220 -18.33 -18.69 14.25
N PHE A 221 -18.48 -17.54 14.91
CA PHE A 221 -18.50 -17.44 16.37
C PHE A 221 -19.92 -17.41 16.95
N ALA A 222 -20.01 -17.63 18.26
CA ALA A 222 -21.27 -17.73 18.96
C ALA A 222 -22.07 -16.41 18.94
N ASP A 223 -21.35 -15.29 18.94
CA ASP A 223 -21.86 -13.92 18.84
C ASP A 223 -22.29 -13.52 17.41
N GLY A 224 -22.13 -14.42 16.43
CA GLY A 224 -22.45 -14.16 15.03
C GLY A 224 -21.35 -13.41 14.27
N SER A 225 -20.23 -13.07 14.93
CA SER A 225 -19.06 -12.57 14.23
C SER A 225 -18.41 -13.68 13.40
N ARG A 226 -17.59 -13.27 12.44
CA ARG A 226 -16.97 -14.16 11.48
C ARG A 226 -15.52 -13.76 11.24
N TRP A 227 -14.65 -14.75 11.11
CA TRP A 227 -13.25 -14.55 10.76
C TRP A 227 -12.89 -15.41 9.55
N SER A 228 -12.06 -14.87 8.65
CA SER A 228 -11.57 -15.57 7.47
C SER A 228 -10.06 -15.55 7.42
N SER A 229 -9.44 -16.70 7.14
CA SER A 229 -8.01 -16.76 6.91
C SER A 229 -7.59 -16.00 5.65
N ALA A 230 -8.51 -15.73 4.72
CA ALA A 230 -8.23 -14.96 3.50
C ALA A 230 -7.85 -13.51 3.80
N ASP A 231 -8.36 -12.93 4.89
CA ASP A 231 -8.06 -11.53 5.24
C ASP A 231 -6.61 -11.34 5.69
N ASN A 232 -6.01 -12.42 6.21
CA ASN A 232 -4.66 -12.44 6.75
C ASN A 232 -3.69 -13.25 5.91
N ARG A 233 -4.07 -13.64 4.69
CA ARG A 233 -3.21 -14.41 3.82
C ARG A 233 -3.20 -13.78 2.45
N GLY A 234 -2.00 -13.62 1.91
CA GLY A 234 -1.89 -13.33 0.48
C GLY A 234 -2.48 -14.46 -0.35
N ARG A 235 -2.31 -14.37 -1.67
CA ARG A 235 -2.81 -15.37 -2.64
C ARG A 235 -2.14 -16.75 -2.48
N GLN A 236 -2.46 -17.47 -1.41
CA GLN A 236 -2.15 -18.88 -1.26
C GLN A 236 -3.16 -19.69 -2.08
N LYS A 237 -2.68 -20.74 -2.75
CA LYS A 237 -3.51 -21.59 -3.62
C LYS A 237 -4.14 -22.77 -2.89
N GLU A 238 -3.80 -22.95 -1.62
CA GLU A 238 -4.14 -24.13 -0.83
C GLU A 238 -4.49 -23.70 0.59
N ILE A 239 -5.35 -24.49 1.24
CA ILE A 239 -5.66 -24.37 2.66
C ILE A 239 -4.40 -24.72 3.44
N ASP A 240 -4.05 -23.93 4.46
CA ASP A 240 -2.91 -24.28 5.31
C ASP A 240 -3.27 -25.45 6.24
N PRO A 241 -2.63 -26.61 6.05
CA PRO A 241 -2.91 -27.78 6.85
C PRO A 241 -2.55 -27.58 8.32
N THR A 242 -1.56 -26.73 8.64
CA THR A 242 -1.13 -26.46 10.01
C THR A 242 -2.20 -25.69 10.78
N LEU A 243 -2.79 -24.65 10.16
CA LEU A 243 -3.89 -23.91 10.78
C LEU A 243 -5.12 -24.79 10.95
N LEU A 244 -5.46 -25.61 9.94
CA LEU A 244 -6.61 -26.50 10.02
C LEU A 244 -6.46 -27.55 11.14
N ALA A 245 -5.29 -28.18 11.23
CA ALA A 245 -4.98 -29.15 12.27
C ALA A 245 -5.06 -28.53 13.67
N LEU A 246 -4.49 -27.33 13.84
CA LEU A 246 -4.58 -26.58 15.10
C LEU A 246 -6.04 -26.34 15.51
N LEU A 247 -6.88 -25.88 14.56
CA LEU A 247 -8.28 -25.61 14.84
C LEU A 247 -9.06 -26.89 15.17
N GLN A 248 -8.82 -28.00 14.47
CA GLN A 248 -9.45 -29.29 14.77
C GLN A 248 -9.06 -29.82 16.14
N GLU A 249 -7.77 -29.70 16.49
CA GLU A 249 -7.25 -30.09 17.80
C GLU A 249 -7.89 -29.26 18.93
N LYS A 250 -7.98 -27.94 18.75
CA LYS A 250 -8.45 -27.01 19.78
C LYS A 250 -9.97 -26.93 19.94
N THR A 251 -10.73 -27.13 18.86
CA THR A 251 -12.20 -26.99 18.89
C THR A 251 -12.94 -28.33 18.95
N HIS A 252 -12.29 -29.43 18.55
CA HIS A 252 -12.92 -30.74 18.36
C HIS A 252 -14.12 -30.73 17.39
N LEU A 253 -14.26 -29.69 16.58
CA LEU A 253 -15.35 -29.57 15.59
C LEU A 253 -15.01 -30.31 14.30
N THR A 254 -16.05 -30.86 13.67
CA THR A 254 -15.93 -31.39 12.31
C THR A 254 -15.83 -30.24 11.31
N VAL A 255 -14.81 -30.28 10.46
CA VAL A 255 -14.62 -29.30 9.39
C VAL A 255 -15.63 -29.58 8.29
N GLN A 256 -16.42 -28.56 7.93
CA GLN A 256 -17.35 -28.65 6.80
C GLN A 256 -16.71 -28.00 5.58
N SER A 257 -16.90 -28.59 4.41
CA SER A 257 -16.42 -28.01 3.16
C SER A 257 -17.58 -27.43 2.35
N ILE A 258 -17.39 -26.21 1.86
CA ILE A 258 -18.31 -25.55 0.94
C ILE A 258 -17.56 -25.11 -0.32
N GLU A 259 -18.17 -25.30 -1.48
CA GLU A 259 -17.52 -24.97 -2.77
C GLU A 259 -17.19 -23.48 -2.88
N ALA A 260 -18.14 -22.61 -2.51
CA ALA A 260 -17.96 -21.18 -2.67
C ALA A 260 -18.78 -20.37 -1.67
N GLU A 261 -18.17 -19.28 -1.23
CA GLU A 261 -18.88 -18.25 -0.48
C GLU A 261 -19.68 -17.34 -1.41
N SER A 262 -20.90 -16.97 -1.01
CA SER A 262 -21.70 -15.97 -1.72
C SER A 262 -21.16 -14.57 -1.42
N PHE A 263 -20.76 -13.83 -2.46
CA PHE A 263 -20.29 -12.45 -2.33
C PHE A 263 -21.37 -11.54 -1.71
N GLY A 264 -21.12 -11.00 -0.51
CA GLY A 264 -21.91 -9.92 0.10
C GLY A 264 -23.03 -10.32 1.06
N LYS A 265 -22.85 -11.39 1.84
CA LYS A 265 -23.60 -11.62 3.09
C LYS A 265 -22.74 -11.25 4.28
#